data_AF-A0A670Z504-F1
#
_entry.id   AF-A0A670Z504-F1
#
_cell.length_a   1.000
_cell.length_b   1.000
_cell.length_c   1.000
_cell.angle_alpha   90.00
_cell.angle_beta   90.00
_cell.angle_gamma   90.00
#
_symmetry.space_group_name_H-M   'P 1'
#
loop_
_entity.id
_entity.type
_entity.pdbx_description
1 polymer ?
#
loop_
_entity_poly.entity_id
_entity_poly.type
_entity_poly.pdbx_seq_one_letter_code
_entity_poly.pdbx_strand_id
1 'polypeptide(L)' 'EVFINQEKASTVLQRYKRFNSGRLEEVLQGNLERECLEEVCNFEEAREIFENDEKTVSHLVGNLEF' A
#
# COMPACT_ATOMS: atom_id res chain seq x y z
N GLU A 1 25.56 10.60 -10.45
CA GLU A 1 24.22 10.39 -9.87
C GLU A 1 24.39 9.68 -8.54
N VAL A 2 23.74 10.16 -7.46
CA VAL A 2 23.97 9.68 -6.08
C VAL A 2 22.87 8.71 -5.59
N PHE A 3 21.71 8.68 -6.26
CA PHE A 3 20.58 7.82 -5.91
C PHE A 3 20.41 6.68 -6.92
N ILE A 4 19.92 5.54 -6.43
CA ILE A 4 19.52 4.38 -7.23
C ILE A 4 17.99 4.31 -7.31
N ASN A 5 17.46 3.63 -8.34
CA ASN A 5 16.00 3.49 -8.48
C ASN A 5 15.40 2.61 -7.37
N GLN A 6 14.07 2.67 -7.21
CA GLN A 6 13.32 1.96 -6.16
C GLN A 6 13.56 0.45 -6.19
N GLU A 7 13.51 -0.16 -7.38
CA GLU A 7 13.72 -1.59 -7.56
C GLU A 7 15.10 -2.04 -7.04
N LYS A 8 16.15 -1.31 -7.43
CA LYS A 8 17.52 -1.59 -6.99
C LYS A 8 17.72 -1.25 -5.51
N ALA A 9 17.08 -0.20 -5.00
CA ALA A 9 17.13 0.16 -3.58
C ALA A 9 16.55 -0.96 -2.69
N SER A 10 15.44 -1.57 -3.11
CA SER A 10 14.77 -2.67 -2.40
C SER A 10 15.61 -3.94 -2.30
N THR A 11 16.60 -4.12 -3.19
CA THR A 11 17.57 -5.24 -3.09
C THR A 11 18.62 -5.04 -1.99
N VAL A 12 18.87 -3.79 -1.59
CA VAL A 12 19.88 -3.44 -0.57
C VAL A 12 19.22 -3.19 0.79
N LEU A 13 18.09 -2.48 0.80
CA LEU A 13 17.32 -2.14 1.99
C LEU A 13 16.05 -3.00 2.03
N GLN A 14 16.17 -4.23 2.52
CA GLN A 14 14.99 -5.06 2.80
C GLN A 14 14.22 -4.47 4.00
N ARG A 15 13.10 -3.80 3.72
CA ARG A 15 12.15 -3.37 4.74
C ARG A 15 11.24 -4.55 5.10
N TYR A 16 11.07 -4.83 6.39
CA TYR A 16 10.04 -5.74 6.83
C TYR A 16 8.69 -5.07 6.61
N LYS A 17 7.91 -5.63 5.67
CA LYS A 17 6.51 -5.30 5.45
C LYS A 17 5.74 -5.59 6.73
N ARG A 18 5.00 -4.62 7.25
CA ARG A 18 4.22 -4.70 8.50
C ARG A 18 2.73 -4.87 8.20
N PHE A 19 2.40 -5.68 7.20
CA PHE A 19 1.00 -5.98 6.87
C PHE A 19 0.21 -6.40 8.09
N ASN A 20 -0.96 -5.76 8.30
CA ASN A 20 -1.89 -6.10 9.37
C ASN A 20 -1.23 -6.21 10.75
N SER A 21 -0.29 -5.33 11.09
CA SER A 21 0.44 -5.43 12.36
C SER A 21 -0.47 -5.22 13.60
N GLY A 22 -1.72 -4.80 13.37
CA GLY A 22 -2.81 -4.73 14.34
C GLY A 22 -3.31 -3.30 14.56
N ARG A 23 -4.14 -3.12 15.59
CA ARG A 23 -4.92 -1.89 15.87
C ARG A 23 -4.15 -0.57 16.05
N LEU A 24 -2.83 -0.61 16.26
CA LEU A 24 -2.05 0.62 16.46
C LEU A 24 -1.65 1.28 15.13
N GLU A 25 -1.63 0.51 14.04
CA GLU A 25 -1.33 1.01 12.69
C GLU A 25 -2.43 1.93 12.17
N GLU A 26 -3.70 1.60 12.45
CA GLU A 26 -4.90 2.38 12.12
C GLU A 26 -4.94 3.80 12.75
N VAL A 27 -4.03 4.12 13.68
CA VAL A 27 -3.88 5.50 14.19
C VAL A 27 -3.18 6.40 13.17
N LEU A 28 -2.38 5.81 12.28
CA LEU A 28 -1.72 6.51 11.18
C LEU A 28 -2.70 6.72 10.03
N GLN A 29 -2.48 7.76 9.24
CA GLN A 29 -3.24 7.95 8.01
C GLN A 29 -2.91 6.83 7.02
N GLY A 30 -3.96 6.26 6.42
CA GLY A 30 -3.86 5.26 5.36
C GLY A 30 -2.98 5.73 4.21
N ASN A 31 -2.22 4.82 3.61
CA ASN A 31 -1.25 5.15 2.57
C ASN A 31 -1.21 4.09 1.48
N LEU A 32 -1.58 4.48 0.26
CA LEU A 32 -1.70 3.56 -0.88
C LEU A 32 -0.41 2.79 -1.19
N GLU A 33 0.72 3.48 -1.21
CA GLU A 33 2.02 2.86 -1.49
C GLU A 33 2.34 1.84 -0.40
N ARG A 34 2.25 2.22 0.87
CA ARG A 34 2.60 1.35 2.00
C ARG A 34 1.67 0.15 2.13
N GLU A 35 0.37 0.38 2.18
CA GLU A 35 -0.61 -0.64 2.59
C GLU A 35 -1.05 -1.53 1.42
N CYS A 36 -1.20 -1.00 0.20
CA CYS A 36 -1.79 -1.75 -0.90
C CYS A 36 -0.83 -2.04 -2.08
N LEU A 37 0.29 -1.32 -2.23
CA LEU A 37 1.28 -1.57 -3.29
C LEU A 37 2.52 -2.30 -2.77
N GLU A 38 3.08 -1.83 -1.65
CA GLU A 38 4.17 -2.48 -0.94
C GLU A 38 3.62 -3.65 -0.12
N GLU A 39 2.43 -3.56 0.45
CA GLU A 39 1.79 -4.60 1.26
C GLU A 39 0.53 -5.16 0.60
N VAL A 40 -0.03 -6.23 1.18
CA VAL A 40 -1.39 -6.64 0.83
C VAL A 40 -2.33 -5.73 1.61
N CYS A 41 -3.51 -5.40 1.13
CA CYS A 41 -4.52 -4.70 1.93
C CYS A 41 -5.88 -5.34 1.74
N ASN A 42 -6.76 -5.20 2.72
CA ASN A 42 -8.15 -5.57 2.62
C ASN A 42 -9.00 -4.39 2.07
N PHE A 43 -10.26 -4.64 1.77
CA PHE A 43 -11.14 -3.63 1.16
C PHE A 43 -11.31 -2.38 2.03
N GLU A 44 -11.39 -2.54 3.36
CA GLU A 44 -11.61 -1.42 4.27
C GLU A 44 -10.39 -0.51 4.34
N GLU A 45 -9.18 -1.07 4.38
CA GLU A 45 -7.92 -0.31 4.31
C GLU A 45 -7.82 0.47 2.99
N ALA A 46 -8.16 -0.18 1.87
CA ALA A 46 -8.23 0.51 0.57
C ALA A 46 -9.30 1.63 0.59
N ARG A 47 -10.44 1.42 1.24
CA ARG A 47 -11.53 2.39 1.37
C ARG A 47 -11.13 3.59 2.21
N GLU A 48 -10.37 3.40 3.28
CA GLU A 48 -9.84 4.47 4.13
C GLU A 48 -8.93 5.43 3.36
N ILE A 49 -8.16 4.94 2.38
CA ILE A 49 -7.28 5.77 1.54
C ILE A 49 -8.09 6.70 0.62
N PHE A 50 -9.18 6.20 0.02
CA PHE A 50 -9.94 6.95 -0.98
C PHE A 50 -11.17 7.67 -0.42
N GLU A 51 -11.60 7.32 0.79
CA GLU A 51 -12.82 7.77 1.47
C GLU A 51 -14.08 7.66 0.58
N ASN A 52 -14.07 6.72 -0.38
CA ASN A 52 -15.11 6.59 -1.39
C ASN A 52 -15.15 5.18 -1.98
N ASP A 53 -16.33 4.55 -1.90
CA ASP A 53 -16.51 3.15 -2.31
C ASP A 53 -16.30 2.96 -3.82
N GLU A 54 -16.81 3.86 -4.67
CA GLU A 54 -16.68 3.75 -6.13
C GLU A 54 -15.21 3.85 -6.59
N LYS A 55 -14.45 4.79 -6.01
CA LYS A 55 -13.01 4.94 -6.29
C LYS A 55 -12.23 3.73 -5.78
N THR A 56 -12.58 3.21 -4.62
CA THR A 56 -11.95 2.02 -4.03
C THR A 56 -12.16 0.81 -4.93
N VAL A 57 -13.40 0.56 -5.35
CA VAL A 57 -13.72 -0.51 -6.30
C VAL A 57 -13.00 -0.29 -7.63
N SER A 58 -12.99 0.93 -8.16
CA SER A 58 -12.29 1.24 -9.41
C SER A 58 -10.79 0.94 -9.33
N HIS A 59 -10.16 1.24 -8.19
CA HIS A 59 -8.75 0.96 -7.96
C HIS A 59 -8.50 -0.55 -7.82
N LEU A 60 -9.31 -1.25 -7.03
CA LEU A 60 -9.18 -2.70 -6.83
C LEU A 60 -9.46 -3.51 -8.10
N VAL A 61 -10.44 -3.09 -8.92
CA VAL A 61 -10.75 -3.71 -10.21
C VAL A 61 -9.70 -3.34 -11.26
N GLY A 62 -9.17 -2.12 -11.25
CA GLY A 62 -8.08 -1.71 -12.13
C GLY A 62 -6.77 -2.47 -11.89
N ASN A 63 -6.53 -2.93 -10.66
CA ASN A 63 -5.42 -3.81 -10.30
C ASN A 63 -5.61 -5.29 -10.69
N LEU A 64 -6.77 -5.67 -11.26
CA LEU A 64 -7.04 -7.03 -11.77
C LEU A 64 -6.74 -7.19 -13.28
N GLU A 65 -6.25 -6.15 -13.97
CA GLU A 65 -5.87 -6.19 -15.39
C GLU A 65 -4.35 -6.05 -15.65
N PHE A 66 -3.47 -6.38 -14.70
CA PHE A 66 -2.03 -6.57 -14.92
C PHE A 66 -1.45 -7.73 -14.13
#